data_AF-A0A945REX9-F1
#
_entry.id   AF-A0A945REX9-F1
#
_cell.length_a   1.000
_cell.length_b   1.000
_cell.length_c   1.000
_cell.angle_alpha   90.00
_cell.angle_beta   90.00
_cell.angle_gamma   90.00
#
_symmetry.space_group_name_H-M   'P 1'
#
loop_
_entity.id
_entity.type
_entity.pdbx_description
1 polymer ?
#
loop_
_entity_poly.entity_id
_entity_poly.type
_entity_poly.pdbx_seq_one_letter_code
_entity_poly.pdbx_strand_id
1 'polypeptide(L)'
;MTDDNQGSGNYTAGFSFGDQGGSQGGQGQDGTQPGGTQPAQPVQPTPPVQPIYQNPTGTQPVPPAPVPTPAPPAPAPVPAPIPAPAPMPAPPAPPVGGPLAGITPPAGGAKAKKPIDPNYLFGSKMKTFTTTVVCPAHQLNFDEAKFINLLAGSISLTKDEKKKIVDSIPKLRQEQVDELIRIFDEERAKFIELSPKHGAQLEKLEAEHAADWKDIELMYKSEVSGKKDEEDAEAIRKQLGL
;
A
#
# COMPACT_ATOMS: atom_id res chain seq x y z
N MET A 1 14.02 -12.14 -56.70
CA MET A 1 12.59 -12.07 -56.32
C MET A 1 12.57 -11.72 -54.84
N THR A 2 12.83 -10.44 -54.49
CA THR A 2 11.85 -9.40 -54.12
C THR A 2 10.97 -9.88 -52.95
N ASP A 3 10.90 -9.23 -51.79
CA ASP A 3 10.63 -7.80 -51.63
C ASP A 3 11.16 -7.22 -50.30
N ASP A 4 11.52 -5.94 -50.38
CA ASP A 4 11.87 -4.99 -49.32
C ASP A 4 10.68 -4.66 -48.40
N ASN A 5 10.94 -4.43 -47.11
CA ASN A 5 10.05 -3.60 -46.30
C ASN A 5 10.80 -2.90 -45.15
N GLN A 6 11.45 -1.77 -45.47
CA GLN A 6 11.92 -0.81 -44.48
C GLN A 6 10.92 0.35 -44.38
N GLY A 7 10.13 0.36 -43.31
CA GLY A 7 9.23 1.44 -42.95
C GLY A 7 9.89 2.43 -41.99
N SER A 8 10.54 3.46 -42.54
CA SER A 8 11.01 4.64 -41.83
C SER A 8 9.85 5.63 -41.66
N GLY A 9 9.43 5.87 -40.42
CA GLY A 9 8.39 6.84 -40.08
C GLY A 9 8.87 7.85 -39.04
N ASN A 10 9.41 8.96 -39.53
CA ASN A 10 9.82 10.13 -38.77
C ASN A 10 8.62 11.08 -38.66
N TYR A 11 8.14 11.38 -37.44
CA TYR A 11 7.15 12.44 -37.22
C TYR A 11 7.69 13.45 -36.21
N THR A 12 7.73 14.68 -36.73
CA THR A 12 8.15 15.95 -36.14
C THR A 12 6.93 16.70 -35.58
N ALA A 13 7.22 17.68 -34.73
CA ALA A 13 6.36 18.72 -34.13
C ALA A 13 5.69 18.30 -32.81
N GLY A 14 5.82 19.03 -31.70
CA GLY A 14 6.15 20.44 -31.53
C GLY A 14 5.04 21.09 -30.73
N PHE A 15 5.15 21.06 -29.40
CA PHE A 15 4.27 21.82 -28.51
C PHE A 15 5.14 22.65 -27.55
N SER A 16 5.29 23.92 -27.93
CA SER A 16 5.62 25.06 -27.06
C SER A 16 4.31 25.75 -26.66
N PHE A 17 4.41 26.63 -25.66
CA PHE A 17 3.39 27.42 -24.93
C PHE A 17 2.99 26.79 -23.58
N GLY A 18 3.10 27.47 -22.44
CA GLY A 18 3.44 28.85 -22.20
C GLY A 18 3.87 29.10 -20.76
N ASP A 19 4.91 29.91 -20.66
CA ASP A 19 5.28 30.74 -19.53
C ASP A 19 4.13 31.67 -19.15
N GLN A 20 3.78 31.73 -17.87
CA GLN A 20 3.25 32.93 -17.24
C GLN A 20 3.62 32.92 -15.75
N GLY A 21 4.56 33.80 -15.43
CA GLY A 21 4.94 34.12 -14.06
C GLY A 21 3.85 34.87 -13.29
N GLY A 22 4.05 34.93 -11.98
CA GLY A 22 3.23 35.71 -11.06
C GLY A 22 3.87 35.78 -9.68
N SER A 23 4.81 36.70 -9.52
CA SER A 23 5.38 37.12 -8.23
C SER A 23 4.35 37.81 -7.34
N GLN A 24 4.42 37.56 -6.03
CA GLN A 24 4.28 38.51 -4.90
C GLN A 24 4.37 37.66 -3.61
N GLY A 25 5.28 37.87 -2.66
CA GLY A 25 5.80 39.12 -2.14
C GLY A 25 4.88 39.60 -1.00
N GLY A 26 5.17 39.24 0.25
CA GLY A 26 4.38 39.66 1.40
C GLY A 26 5.02 39.28 2.74
N GLN A 27 5.84 40.19 3.27
CA GLN A 27 6.34 40.20 4.64
C GLN A 27 5.26 40.70 5.62
N GLY A 28 5.26 40.18 6.85
CA GLY A 28 5.06 41.00 8.05
C GLY A 28 3.82 40.75 8.92
N GLN A 29 4.05 40.94 10.24
CA GLN A 29 3.10 41.20 11.35
C GLN A 29 2.52 39.92 11.99
N ASP A 30 2.90 39.45 13.19
CA ASP A 30 3.04 40.09 14.51
C ASP A 30 1.93 41.10 14.84
N GLY A 31 1.03 40.71 15.76
CA GLY A 31 -0.09 41.53 16.18
C GLY A 31 -1.14 40.73 16.94
N THR A 32 -0.93 40.59 18.23
CA THR A 32 -2.00 40.35 19.22
C THR A 32 -3.01 41.50 19.16
N GLN A 33 -4.31 41.20 19.07
CA GLN A 33 -5.35 42.21 19.34
C GLN A 33 -6.57 41.59 20.06
N PRO A 34 -7.16 42.28 21.07
CA PRO A 34 -8.19 41.77 21.96
C PRO A 34 -9.61 42.08 21.45
N GLY A 35 -10.59 41.60 22.22
CA GLY A 35 -12.02 41.56 21.90
C GLY A 35 -12.62 42.83 21.28
N GLY A 36 -13.44 42.60 20.25
CA GLY A 36 -14.33 43.57 19.64
C GLY A 36 -15.75 43.02 19.61
N THR A 37 -16.68 43.84 20.12
CA THR A 37 -18.12 43.62 20.19
C THR A 37 -18.75 43.46 18.80
N GLN A 38 -19.48 42.36 18.61
CA GLN A 38 -20.23 42.06 17.40
C GLN A 38 -21.48 42.97 17.28
N PRO A 39 -21.69 43.67 16.15
CA PRO A 39 -22.90 44.46 15.94
C PRO A 39 -24.12 43.56 15.71
N ALA A 40 -25.26 43.97 16.28
CA ALA A 40 -26.55 43.29 16.19
C ALA A 40 -27.01 43.15 14.74
N GLN A 41 -27.42 41.94 14.36
CA GLN A 41 -28.04 41.68 13.06
C GLN A 41 -29.47 42.26 13.00
N PRO A 42 -29.91 42.74 11.83
CA PRO A 42 -31.26 43.27 11.65
C PRO A 42 -32.31 42.16 11.75
N VAL A 43 -33.33 42.40 12.58
CA VAL A 43 -34.52 41.58 12.72
C VAL A 43 -35.31 41.53 11.40
N GLN A 44 -35.54 40.34 10.89
CA GLN A 44 -36.40 40.13 9.72
C GLN A 44 -37.89 40.26 10.11
N PRO A 45 -38.73 40.86 9.25
CA PRO A 45 -40.16 41.00 9.51
C PRO A 45 -40.88 39.64 9.44
N THR A 46 -41.71 39.37 10.44
CA THR A 46 -42.59 38.19 10.50
C THR A 46 -43.67 38.23 9.41
N PRO A 47 -43.95 37.10 8.72
CA PRO A 47 -45.02 37.03 7.73
C PRO A 47 -46.42 37.09 8.36
N PRO A 48 -47.44 37.58 7.64
CA PRO A 48 -48.80 37.72 8.14
C PRO A 48 -49.50 36.37 8.33
N VAL A 49 -50.17 36.23 9.48
CA VAL A 49 -51.00 35.08 9.85
C VAL A 49 -52.25 35.04 8.96
N GLN A 50 -52.43 33.96 8.22
CA GLN A 50 -53.63 33.68 7.42
C GLN A 50 -54.72 33.04 8.32
N PRO A 51 -56.01 33.43 8.21
CA PRO A 51 -57.09 32.82 8.97
C PRO A 51 -57.43 31.42 8.42
N ILE A 52 -57.41 30.43 9.30
CA ILE A 52 -57.72 29.03 8.97
C ILE A 52 -59.23 28.83 9.12
N TYR A 53 -59.91 28.52 8.01
CA TYR A 53 -61.32 28.14 7.98
C TYR A 53 -61.50 26.75 8.60
N GLN A 54 -62.38 26.65 9.60
CA GLN A 54 -62.84 25.39 10.17
C GLN A 54 -63.79 24.69 9.19
N ASN A 55 -63.50 23.42 8.87
CA ASN A 55 -64.40 22.54 8.15
C ASN A 55 -64.64 21.28 9.01
N PRO A 56 -65.88 20.93 9.38
CA PRO A 56 -66.13 19.75 10.19
C PRO A 56 -66.36 18.50 9.34
N THR A 57 -66.07 17.34 9.93
CA THR A 57 -66.45 15.98 9.52
C THR A 57 -65.81 15.38 8.26
N GLY A 58 -64.75 14.59 8.49
CA GLY A 58 -64.29 13.54 7.60
C GLY A 58 -63.27 12.66 8.33
N THR A 59 -63.67 11.46 8.75
CA THR A 59 -62.79 10.44 9.35
C THR A 59 -61.82 9.93 8.29
N GLN A 60 -60.62 10.51 8.21
CA GLN A 60 -59.50 9.99 7.44
C GLN A 60 -58.64 9.10 8.35
N PRO A 61 -58.28 7.87 7.90
CA PRO A 61 -57.34 7.02 8.64
C PRO A 61 -55.96 7.70 8.68
N VAL A 62 -55.43 7.87 9.88
CA VAL A 62 -54.07 8.38 10.09
C VAL A 62 -53.04 7.41 9.48
N PRO A 63 -52.11 7.88 8.64
CA PRO A 63 -51.01 7.05 8.18
C PRO A 63 -50.13 6.64 9.36
N PRO A 64 -49.59 5.40 9.38
CA PRO A 64 -48.69 4.96 10.42
C PRO A 64 -47.45 5.87 10.46
N ALA A 65 -47.00 6.19 11.68
CA ALA A 65 -45.80 7.00 11.89
C ALA A 65 -44.59 6.39 11.15
N PRO A 66 -43.72 7.22 10.54
CA PRO A 66 -42.51 6.73 9.91
C PRO A 66 -41.66 6.00 10.94
N VAL A 67 -41.30 4.76 10.61
CA VAL A 67 -40.41 3.93 11.41
C VAL A 67 -39.06 4.66 11.51
N PRO A 68 -38.47 4.83 12.71
CA PRO A 68 -37.19 5.51 12.83
C PRO A 68 -36.14 4.79 11.98
N THR A 69 -35.52 5.53 11.07
CA THR A 69 -34.40 5.04 10.26
C THR A 69 -33.30 4.55 11.21
N PRO A 70 -32.77 3.34 11.04
CA PRO A 70 -31.66 2.85 11.85
C PRO A 70 -30.50 3.84 11.80
N ALA A 71 -29.98 4.20 12.98
CA ALA A 71 -28.79 5.04 13.06
C ALA A 71 -27.64 4.39 12.27
N PRO A 72 -26.83 5.17 11.53
CA PRO A 72 -25.69 4.63 10.82
C PRO A 72 -24.76 3.91 11.81
N PRO A 73 -24.18 2.76 11.40
CA PRO A 73 -23.24 2.05 12.25
C PRO A 73 -22.08 2.97 12.63
N ALA A 74 -21.67 2.93 13.89
CA ALA A 74 -20.54 3.70 14.39
C ALA A 74 -19.29 3.40 13.53
N PRO A 75 -18.47 4.42 13.22
CA PRO A 75 -17.24 4.21 12.46
C PRO A 75 -16.37 3.17 13.17
N ALA A 76 -15.86 2.21 12.38
CA ALA A 76 -14.96 1.18 12.89
C ALA A 76 -13.74 1.85 13.56
N PRO A 77 -13.25 1.30 14.68
CA PRO A 77 -12.09 1.86 15.37
C PRO A 77 -10.91 1.92 14.40
N VAL A 78 -10.31 3.11 14.29
CA VAL A 78 -9.08 3.30 13.53
C VAL A 78 -8.00 2.41 14.17
N PRO A 79 -7.26 1.60 13.39
CA PRO A 79 -6.16 0.81 13.94
C PRO A 79 -5.20 1.71 14.71
N ALA A 80 -4.80 1.27 15.91
CA ALA A 80 -3.81 1.99 16.70
C ALA A 80 -2.53 2.21 15.87
N PRO A 81 -1.87 3.38 15.99
CA PRO A 81 -0.61 3.63 15.30
C PRO A 81 0.38 2.53 15.67
N ILE A 82 0.96 1.89 14.65
CA ILE A 82 2.00 0.89 14.84
C ILE A 82 3.17 1.59 15.55
N PRO A 83 3.67 1.05 16.67
CA PRO A 83 4.83 1.60 17.35
C PRO A 83 6.00 1.76 16.38
N ALA A 84 6.70 2.89 16.44
CA ALA A 84 7.92 3.08 15.67
C ALA A 84 8.90 1.92 15.98
N PRO A 85 9.55 1.33 14.95
CA PRO A 85 10.48 0.25 15.17
C PRO A 85 11.59 0.69 16.12
N ALA A 86 11.91 -0.18 17.09
CA ALA A 86 13.01 0.07 18.02
C ALA A 86 14.31 0.33 17.24
N PRO A 87 15.16 1.27 17.67
CA PRO A 87 16.44 1.52 17.02
C PRO A 87 17.24 0.22 16.97
N MET A 88 17.69 -0.16 15.77
CA MET A 88 18.51 -1.35 15.59
C MET A 88 19.77 -1.26 16.46
N PRO A 89 20.18 -2.36 17.12
CA PRO A 89 21.46 -2.39 17.82
C PRO A 89 22.60 -2.08 16.85
N ALA A 90 23.50 -1.19 17.26
CA ALA A 90 24.66 -0.82 16.48
C ALA A 90 25.49 -2.08 16.12
N PRO A 91 25.99 -2.20 14.88
CA PRO A 91 26.81 -3.35 14.51
C PRO A 91 28.07 -3.41 15.39
N PRO A 92 28.53 -4.62 15.79
CA PRO A 92 29.77 -4.77 16.53
C PRO A 92 30.94 -4.20 15.72
N ALA A 93 31.83 -3.46 16.39
CA ALA A 93 33.02 -2.90 15.78
C ALA A 93 33.89 -3.99 15.15
N PRO A 94 34.51 -3.75 13.97
CA PRO A 94 35.40 -4.72 13.34
C PRO A 94 36.61 -4.99 14.24
N PRO A 95 37.09 -6.24 14.33
CA PRO A 95 38.28 -6.57 15.12
C PRO A 95 39.52 -5.91 14.51
N VAL A 96 40.20 -5.10 15.33
CA VAL A 96 41.51 -4.52 15.03
C VAL A 96 42.53 -5.66 14.92
N GLY A 97 43.34 -5.59 13.86
CA GLY A 97 44.12 -6.71 13.32
C GLY A 97 45.17 -7.35 14.25
N GLY A 98 45.42 -8.63 13.99
CA GLY A 98 46.57 -9.41 14.46
C GLY A 98 47.11 -10.27 13.30
N PRO A 99 48.44 -10.55 13.25
CA PRO A 99 49.08 -11.15 12.09
C PRO A 99 48.88 -12.67 11.98
N LEU A 100 48.97 -13.15 10.72
CA LEU A 100 48.83 -14.53 10.26
C LEU A 100 49.62 -15.58 11.07
N ALA A 101 48.95 -16.69 11.41
CA ALA A 101 49.60 -17.99 11.58
C ALA A 101 48.63 -19.11 11.17
N GLY A 102 49.14 -20.08 10.40
CA GLY A 102 48.37 -21.01 9.59
C GLY A 102 47.49 -21.99 10.34
N ILE A 103 46.29 -22.19 9.81
CA ILE A 103 45.47 -23.39 9.97
C ILE A 103 44.62 -23.51 8.72
N THR A 104 44.89 -24.52 7.90
CA THR A 104 44.07 -24.94 6.75
C THR A 104 42.71 -25.46 7.24
N PRO A 105 41.56 -24.91 6.77
CA PRO A 105 40.27 -25.55 6.99
C PRO A 105 39.91 -26.53 5.84
N PRO A 106 39.12 -27.58 6.12
CA PRO A 106 38.71 -28.56 5.14
C PRO A 106 37.63 -28.01 4.19
N ALA A 107 37.55 -28.62 3.02
CA ALA A 107 36.60 -28.32 1.95
C ALA A 107 35.14 -28.45 2.41
N GLY A 108 34.52 -27.32 2.78
CA GLY A 108 33.08 -27.15 2.87
C GLY A 108 32.69 -26.03 1.92
N GLY A 109 31.85 -26.33 0.93
CA GLY A 109 31.47 -25.44 -0.15
C GLY A 109 30.86 -24.12 0.34
N ALA A 110 31.72 -23.11 0.52
CA ALA A 110 31.30 -21.73 0.63
C ALA A 110 30.71 -21.33 -0.74
N LYS A 111 29.38 -21.23 -0.81
CA LYS A 111 28.73 -20.49 -1.90
C LYS A 111 29.41 -19.13 -1.94
N ALA A 112 30.16 -18.87 -3.01
CA ALA A 112 30.90 -17.64 -3.20
C ALA A 112 29.97 -16.45 -2.93
N LYS A 113 30.27 -15.67 -1.89
CA LYS A 113 29.59 -14.39 -1.66
C LYS A 113 29.88 -13.53 -2.87
N LYS A 114 28.87 -13.31 -3.71
CA LYS A 114 28.96 -12.44 -4.88
C LYS A 114 29.50 -11.08 -4.40
N PRO A 115 30.48 -10.48 -5.11
CA PRO A 115 30.96 -9.15 -4.75
C PRO A 115 29.77 -8.19 -4.67
N ILE A 116 29.65 -7.51 -3.55
CA ILE A 116 28.63 -6.50 -3.28
C ILE A 116 28.88 -5.34 -4.25
N ASP A 117 27.84 -4.91 -4.95
CA ASP A 117 27.95 -3.79 -5.89
C ASP A 117 27.99 -2.46 -5.12
N PRO A 118 29.09 -1.69 -5.15
CA PRO A 118 29.17 -0.40 -4.49
C PRO A 118 28.18 0.63 -5.06
N ASN A 119 27.63 0.39 -6.25
CA ASN A 119 26.59 1.21 -6.88
C ASN A 119 25.21 0.57 -6.79
N TYR A 120 25.01 -0.36 -5.85
CA TYR A 120 23.71 -0.98 -5.63
C TYR A 120 22.64 0.07 -5.34
N LEU A 121 21.54 -0.01 -6.09
CA LEU A 121 20.36 0.81 -5.91
C LEU A 121 19.21 -0.07 -5.45
N PHE A 122 18.63 0.25 -4.29
CA PHE A 122 17.52 -0.51 -3.71
C PHE A 122 16.34 -0.64 -4.67
N GLY A 123 15.73 -1.83 -4.72
CA GLY A 123 14.61 -2.12 -5.60
C GLY A 123 15.01 -2.36 -7.06
N SER A 124 16.31 -2.42 -7.39
CA SER A 124 16.77 -2.79 -8.74
C SER A 124 16.44 -4.24 -9.08
N LYS A 125 16.51 -5.16 -8.11
CA LYS A 125 16.15 -6.57 -8.31
C LYS A 125 14.64 -6.75 -8.50
N MET A 126 13.84 -5.84 -7.95
CA MET A 126 12.39 -5.84 -8.09
C MET A 126 11.90 -5.45 -9.51
N LYS A 127 12.75 -4.87 -10.36
CA LYS A 127 12.37 -4.53 -11.75
C LYS A 127 12.17 -5.77 -12.62
N THR A 128 12.89 -6.84 -12.34
CA THR A 128 12.80 -8.13 -13.06
C THR A 128 12.10 -9.20 -12.22
N PHE A 129 11.48 -8.80 -11.11
CA PHE A 129 10.83 -9.72 -10.20
C PHE A 129 9.53 -10.23 -10.80
N THR A 130 9.36 -11.54 -10.76
CA THR A 130 8.17 -12.26 -11.20
C THR A 130 7.70 -13.14 -10.06
N THR A 131 6.39 -13.24 -9.84
CA THR A 131 5.83 -14.07 -8.78
C THR A 131 4.64 -14.88 -9.25
N THR A 132 4.40 -16.02 -8.60
CA THR A 132 3.21 -16.85 -8.78
C THR A 132 2.08 -16.50 -7.82
N VAL A 133 2.34 -15.66 -6.80
CA VAL A 133 1.31 -15.21 -5.87
C VAL A 133 0.44 -14.17 -6.56
N VAL A 134 -0.87 -14.41 -6.56
CA VAL A 134 -1.88 -13.54 -7.15
C VAL A 134 -2.84 -13.03 -6.06
N CYS A 135 -3.43 -11.87 -6.27
CA CYS A 135 -4.46 -11.35 -5.37
C CYS A 135 -5.68 -12.28 -5.41
N PRO A 136 -6.30 -12.60 -4.26
CA PRO A 136 -7.59 -13.28 -4.24
C PRO A 136 -8.66 -12.42 -4.92
N ALA A 137 -9.73 -13.02 -5.42
CA ALA A 137 -10.81 -12.29 -6.10
C ALA A 137 -11.36 -11.13 -5.24
N HIS A 138 -11.38 -9.92 -5.80
CA HIS A 138 -11.82 -8.70 -5.13
C HIS A 138 -12.55 -7.73 -6.08
N GLN A 139 -13.21 -6.72 -5.51
CA GLN A 139 -13.93 -5.66 -6.26
C GLN A 139 -13.17 -4.33 -6.28
N LEU A 140 -11.94 -4.31 -5.78
CA LEU A 140 -11.09 -3.12 -5.69
C LEU A 140 -10.43 -2.83 -7.05
N ASN A 141 -10.18 -1.55 -7.31
CA ASN A 141 -9.58 -1.07 -8.55
C ASN A 141 -8.16 -0.56 -8.28
N PHE A 142 -7.16 -1.42 -8.47
CA PHE A 142 -5.75 -1.05 -8.37
C PHE A 142 -4.89 -1.95 -9.27
N ASP A 143 -3.65 -1.55 -9.51
CA ASP A 143 -2.68 -2.39 -10.22
C ASP A 143 -2.16 -3.48 -9.29
N GLU A 144 -2.73 -4.68 -9.41
CA GLU A 144 -2.36 -5.85 -8.61
C GLU A 144 -0.89 -6.23 -8.76
N ALA A 145 -0.35 -6.17 -9.99
CA ALA A 145 1.04 -6.51 -10.24
C ALA A 145 1.99 -5.51 -9.56
N LYS A 146 1.69 -4.21 -9.65
CA LYS A 146 2.42 -3.17 -8.92
C LYS A 146 2.32 -3.38 -7.41
N PHE A 147 1.11 -3.61 -6.89
CA PHE A 147 0.89 -3.81 -5.45
C PHE A 147 1.69 -5.00 -4.92
N ILE A 148 1.63 -6.15 -5.59
CA ILE A 148 2.37 -7.34 -5.19
C ILE A 148 3.88 -7.14 -5.32
N ASN A 149 4.36 -6.42 -6.35
CA ASN A 149 5.77 -6.06 -6.46
C ASN A 149 6.23 -5.20 -5.29
N LEU A 150 5.44 -4.19 -4.90
CA LEU A 150 5.73 -3.33 -3.75
C LEU A 150 5.71 -4.12 -2.44
N LEU A 151 4.69 -4.95 -2.23
CA LEU A 151 4.53 -5.77 -1.04
C LEU A 151 5.68 -6.78 -0.88
N ALA A 152 6.08 -7.43 -1.97
CA ALA A 152 7.21 -8.36 -1.98
C ALA A 152 8.51 -7.66 -1.61
N GLY A 153 8.73 -6.44 -2.12
CA GLY A 153 9.90 -5.61 -1.87
C GLY A 153 9.91 -4.86 -0.54
N SER A 154 8.78 -4.81 0.17
CA SER A 154 8.68 -4.14 1.48
C SER A 154 9.56 -4.86 2.50
N ILE A 155 10.34 -4.09 3.25
CA ILE A 155 11.21 -4.64 4.31
C ILE A 155 10.66 -4.39 5.71
N SER A 156 9.67 -3.50 5.82
CA SER A 156 8.97 -3.21 7.08
C SER A 156 8.01 -4.33 7.50
N LEU A 157 7.75 -5.31 6.64
CA LEU A 157 6.79 -6.39 6.87
C LEU A 157 7.48 -7.75 6.93
N THR A 158 7.10 -8.53 7.93
CA THR A 158 7.46 -9.94 8.04
C THR A 158 6.72 -10.79 7.00
N LYS A 159 7.21 -12.02 6.79
CA LYS A 159 6.60 -13.01 5.90
C LYS A 159 5.10 -13.21 6.17
N ASP A 160 4.73 -13.38 7.44
CA ASP A 160 3.34 -13.63 7.84
C ASP A 160 2.45 -12.41 7.65
N GLU A 161 2.98 -11.20 7.87
CA GLU A 161 2.26 -9.96 7.61
C GLU A 161 1.98 -9.77 6.12
N LYS A 162 2.97 -10.04 5.26
CA LYS A 162 2.79 -10.01 3.80
C LYS A 162 1.70 -10.98 3.35
N LYS A 163 1.74 -12.22 3.83
CA LYS A 163 0.68 -13.22 3.56
C LYS A 163 -0.68 -12.74 4.04
N LYS A 164 -0.76 -12.24 5.28
CA LYS A 164 -2.00 -11.73 5.86
C LYS A 164 -2.58 -10.57 5.07
N ILE A 165 -1.75 -9.67 4.56
CA ILE A 165 -2.19 -8.56 3.70
C ILE A 165 -2.82 -9.10 2.43
N VAL A 166 -2.15 -10.03 1.71
CA VAL A 166 -2.69 -10.68 0.50
C VAL A 166 -4.03 -11.35 0.78
N ASP A 167 -4.11 -12.17 1.85
CA ASP A 167 -5.33 -12.87 2.24
C ASP A 167 -6.47 -11.92 2.68
N SER A 168 -6.13 -10.71 3.12
CA SER A 168 -7.10 -9.71 3.59
C SER A 168 -7.61 -8.80 2.48
N ILE A 169 -7.03 -8.79 1.27
CA ILE A 169 -7.42 -7.90 0.16
C ILE A 169 -8.94 -7.87 -0.07
N PRO A 170 -9.68 -9.00 -0.13
CA PRO A 170 -11.12 -8.98 -0.37
C PRO A 170 -11.95 -8.27 0.72
N LYS A 171 -11.34 -8.03 1.89
CA LYS A 171 -11.96 -7.40 3.07
C LYS A 171 -11.53 -5.94 3.24
N LEU A 172 -10.58 -5.46 2.44
CA LEU A 172 -10.10 -4.09 2.48
C LEU A 172 -11.04 -3.18 1.69
N ARG A 173 -11.08 -1.91 2.09
CA ARG A 173 -11.69 -0.83 1.32
C ARG A 173 -10.66 -0.21 0.38
N GLN A 174 -11.15 0.47 -0.66
CA GLN A 174 -10.28 1.09 -1.68
C GLN A 174 -9.26 2.04 -1.04
N GLU A 175 -9.70 2.93 -0.14
CA GLU A 175 -8.79 3.88 0.51
C GLU A 175 -7.71 3.19 1.37
N GLN A 176 -7.97 1.97 1.84
CA GLN A 176 -6.99 1.21 2.62
C GLN A 176 -5.90 0.62 1.72
N VAL A 177 -6.27 0.11 0.54
CA VAL A 177 -5.28 -0.38 -0.43
C VAL A 177 -4.47 0.76 -1.02
N ASP A 178 -5.12 1.89 -1.33
CA ASP A 178 -4.42 3.09 -1.82
C ASP A 178 -3.39 3.59 -0.80
N GLU A 179 -3.75 3.58 0.48
CA GLU A 179 -2.84 3.97 1.55
C GLU A 179 -1.67 2.97 1.71
N LEU A 180 -1.92 1.66 1.59
CA LEU A 180 -0.84 0.66 1.58
C LEU A 180 0.12 0.87 0.40
N ILE A 181 -0.41 1.13 -0.80
CA ILE A 181 0.41 1.44 -1.98
C ILE A 181 1.26 2.68 -1.71
N ARG A 182 0.67 3.76 -1.17
CA ARG A 182 1.38 4.99 -0.83
C ARG A 182 2.50 4.72 0.17
N ILE A 183 2.23 3.98 1.24
CA ILE A 183 3.20 3.61 2.27
C ILE A 183 4.38 2.84 1.66
N PHE A 184 4.12 1.84 0.80
CA PHE A 184 5.18 1.04 0.20
C PHE A 184 5.99 1.82 -0.87
N ASP A 185 5.35 2.71 -1.63
CA ASP A 185 6.05 3.60 -2.57
C ASP A 185 6.99 4.56 -1.80
N GLU A 186 6.51 5.15 -0.69
CA GLU A 186 7.33 6.02 0.18
C GLU A 186 8.46 5.26 0.87
N GLU A 187 8.19 4.04 1.34
CA GLU A 187 9.20 3.15 1.91
C GLU A 187 10.32 2.91 0.89
N ARG A 188 9.95 2.49 -0.33
CA ARG A 188 10.92 2.22 -1.40
C ARG A 188 11.74 3.46 -1.74
N ALA A 189 11.10 4.63 -1.84
CA ALA A 189 11.80 5.89 -2.11
C ALA A 189 12.84 6.21 -1.03
N LYS A 190 12.51 6.03 0.25
CA LYS A 190 13.45 6.23 1.37
C LYS A 190 14.64 5.29 1.29
N PHE A 191 14.45 4.02 0.94
CA PHE A 191 15.56 3.08 0.80
C PHE A 191 16.43 3.34 -0.43
N ILE A 192 15.86 3.87 -1.51
CA ILE A 192 16.63 4.37 -2.66
C ILE A 192 17.53 5.53 -2.22
N GLU A 193 17.02 6.48 -1.42
CA GLU A 193 17.82 7.59 -0.90
C GLU A 193 18.95 7.13 0.04
N LEU A 194 18.74 6.04 0.78
CA LEU A 194 19.76 5.43 1.65
C LEU A 194 20.80 4.58 0.89
N SER A 195 20.49 4.16 -0.34
CA SER A 195 21.33 3.25 -1.13
C SER A 195 22.79 3.71 -1.31
N PRO A 196 23.08 5.00 -1.61
CA PRO A 196 24.47 5.47 -1.74
C PRO A 196 25.31 5.32 -0.47
N LYS A 197 24.68 5.30 0.71
CA LYS A 197 25.35 5.21 2.01
C LYS A 197 25.39 3.78 2.56
N HIS A 198 24.36 2.98 2.26
CA HIS A 198 24.11 1.68 2.89
C HIS A 198 23.88 0.53 1.89
N GLY A 199 24.31 0.69 0.63
CA GLY A 199 23.99 -0.26 -0.45
C GLY A 199 24.30 -1.72 -0.11
N ALA A 200 25.43 -1.99 0.56
CA ALA A 200 25.80 -3.34 1.01
C ALA A 200 24.81 -3.97 1.99
N GLN A 201 24.31 -3.18 2.95
CA GLN A 201 23.34 -3.65 3.95
C GLN A 201 21.96 -3.82 3.33
N LEU A 202 21.57 -2.86 2.48
CA LEU A 202 20.28 -2.89 1.77
C LEU A 202 20.21 -4.04 0.76
N GLU A 203 21.31 -4.36 0.08
CA GLU A 203 21.36 -5.53 -0.80
C GLU A 203 21.11 -6.84 -0.03
N LYS A 204 21.69 -6.95 1.17
CA LYS A 204 21.47 -8.12 2.03
C LYS A 204 20.02 -8.20 2.50
N LEU A 205 19.44 -7.08 2.94
CA LEU A 205 18.04 -7.01 3.38
C LEU A 205 17.09 -7.35 2.23
N GLU A 206 17.28 -6.77 1.04
CA GLU A 206 16.47 -7.09 -0.14
C GLU A 206 16.57 -8.58 -0.49
N ALA A 207 17.76 -9.18 -0.40
CA ALA A 207 17.94 -10.60 -0.67
C ALA A 207 17.23 -11.50 0.36
N GLU A 208 17.22 -11.11 1.64
CA GLU A 208 16.52 -11.81 2.71
C GLU A 208 14.99 -11.76 2.50
N HIS A 209 14.43 -10.58 2.26
CA HIS A 209 13.00 -10.44 2.01
C HIS A 209 12.55 -11.07 0.68
N ALA A 210 13.41 -11.09 -0.33
CA ALA A 210 13.14 -11.84 -1.56
C ALA A 210 13.13 -13.36 -1.33
N ALA A 211 13.94 -13.87 -0.40
CA ALA A 211 13.89 -15.26 0.02
C ALA A 211 12.60 -15.56 0.81
N ASP A 212 12.22 -14.69 1.74
CA ASP A 212 10.95 -14.80 2.47
C ASP A 212 9.76 -14.84 1.52
N TRP A 213 9.78 -14.05 0.46
CA TRP A 213 8.71 -14.07 -0.54
C TRP A 213 8.64 -15.42 -1.27
N LYS A 214 9.77 -16.01 -1.64
CA LYS A 214 9.79 -17.35 -2.27
C LYS A 214 9.21 -18.43 -1.35
N ASP A 215 9.43 -18.30 -0.03
CA ASP A 215 8.79 -19.19 0.94
C ASP A 215 7.26 -19.03 0.92
N ILE A 216 6.75 -17.80 0.79
CA ILE A 216 5.31 -17.55 0.64
C ILE A 216 4.79 -18.23 -0.63
N GLU A 217 5.48 -18.11 -1.76
CA GLU A 217 5.07 -18.78 -3.01
C GLU A 217 4.98 -20.30 -2.82
N LEU A 218 5.96 -20.88 -2.13
CA LEU A 218 5.97 -22.30 -1.83
C LEU A 218 4.80 -22.70 -0.91
N MET A 219 4.49 -21.88 0.10
CA MET A 219 3.35 -22.08 0.99
C MET A 219 2.03 -22.05 0.21
N TYR A 220 1.76 -21.02 -0.59
CA TYR A 220 0.54 -20.95 -1.40
C TYR A 220 0.41 -22.13 -2.35
N LYS A 221 1.51 -22.53 -3.00
CA LYS A 221 1.50 -23.71 -3.87
C LYS A 221 1.15 -24.99 -3.11
N SER A 222 1.67 -25.16 -1.90
CA SER A 222 1.36 -26.32 -1.06
C SER A 222 -0.09 -26.31 -0.55
N GLU A 223 -0.61 -25.13 -0.15
CA GLU A 223 -1.99 -24.98 0.34
C GLU A 223 -3.00 -25.24 -0.78
N VAL A 224 -2.74 -24.77 -2.00
CA VAL A 224 -3.62 -25.02 -3.16
C VAL A 224 -3.62 -26.50 -3.55
N SER A 225 -2.45 -27.16 -3.59
CA SER A 225 -2.38 -28.59 -3.89
C SER A 225 -3.06 -29.44 -2.82
N GLY A 226 -2.84 -29.15 -1.53
CA GLY A 226 -3.46 -29.89 -0.43
C GLY A 226 -4.98 -29.77 -0.42
N LYS A 227 -5.52 -28.56 -0.65
CA LYS A 227 -6.98 -28.37 -0.77
C LYS A 227 -7.58 -29.11 -1.95
N LYS A 228 -6.89 -29.13 -3.10
CA LYS A 228 -7.32 -29.86 -4.29
C LYS A 228 -7.39 -31.36 -4.03
N ASP A 229 -6.36 -31.93 -3.41
CA ASP A 229 -6.31 -33.36 -3.08
C ASP A 229 -7.41 -33.75 -2.06
N GLU A 230 -7.71 -32.86 -1.10
CA GLU A 230 -8.78 -33.06 -0.11
C GLU A 230 -10.17 -32.95 -0.75
N GLU A 231 -10.41 -31.96 -1.62
CA GLU A 231 -11.66 -31.85 -2.39
C GLU A 231 -11.88 -33.07 -3.30
N ASP A 232 -10.84 -33.55 -3.98
CA ASP A 232 -10.91 -34.73 -4.83
C ASP A 232 -11.19 -36.00 -3.99
N ALA A 233 -10.57 -36.11 -2.80
CA ALA A 233 -10.83 -37.20 -1.86
C ALA A 233 -12.27 -37.17 -1.31
N GLU A 234 -12.79 -35.99 -0.94
CA GLU A 234 -14.19 -35.83 -0.52
C GLU A 234 -15.18 -36.12 -1.65
N ALA A 235 -14.87 -35.70 -2.88
CA ALA A 235 -15.68 -36.00 -4.06
C ALA A 235 -15.75 -37.51 -4.32
N ILE A 236 -14.61 -38.21 -4.24
CA ILE A 236 -14.56 -39.68 -4.36
C ILE A 236 -15.34 -40.35 -3.22
N ARG A 237 -15.18 -39.87 -1.97
CA ARG A 237 -15.90 -40.41 -0.81
C ARG A 237 -17.42 -40.29 -1.00
N LYS A 238 -17.88 -39.13 -1.44
CA LYS A 238 -19.30 -38.86 -1.73
C LYS A 238 -19.81 -39.72 -2.89
N GLN A 239 -18.99 -39.95 -3.91
CA GLN A 239 -19.34 -40.80 -5.05
C GLN A 239 -19.38 -42.30 -4.68
N LEU A 240 -18.58 -42.72 -3.69
CA LEU A 240 -18.57 -44.08 -3.15
C LEU A 240 -19.58 -44.31 -2.01
N GLY A 241 -20.31 -43.28 -1.58
CA GLY A 241 -21.38 -43.38 -0.59
C GLY A 241 -20.92 -43.61 0.85
N LEU A 242 -19.72 -43.14 1.22
CA LEU A 242 -19.11 -43.22 2.57
C LEU A 242 -19.25 -41.93 3.39
#